data_AF-A0AAV4X2Z2-F1
#
_entry.id   AF-A0AAV4X2Z2-F1
#
_cell.length_a   1.000
_cell.length_b   1.000
_cell.length_c   1.000
_cell.angle_alpha   90.00
_cell.angle_beta   90.00
_cell.angle_gamma   90.00
#
_symmetry.space_group_name_H-M   'P 1'
#
loop_
_entity.id
_entity.type
_entity.pdbx_description
1 polymer ?
#
loop_
_entity_poly.entity_id
_entity_poly.type
_entity_poly.pdbx_seq_one_letter_code
_entity_poly.pdbx_strand_id
1 'polypeptide(L)'
;MDKSNCWKMKAIEDGTIDEFDHKNPPLNDKVLEVIKPIYESLSADSLLERCLGSETQNHNESLNSLIWTFAPKHIHAGPKTIEIATFFAVSIFNEGFIPILKILDVMGITIGPEANAFAARRDEALIERSELRTSEASKEGRTARLHQRTSENERFEVEKGFLYEAGIAD
;
A
#
# COMPACT_ATOMS: atom_id res chain seq x y z
N MET A 1 20.70 -27.46 -13.82
CA MET A 1 21.14 -26.65 -12.66
C MET A 1 21.39 -25.27 -13.21
N ASP A 2 20.43 -24.39 -12.97
CA ASP A 2 20.41 -23.05 -13.56
C ASP A 2 21.40 -22.17 -12.80
N LYS A 3 22.34 -21.54 -13.51
CA LYS A 3 23.38 -20.72 -12.88
C LYS A 3 22.77 -19.37 -12.55
N SER A 4 22.88 -18.94 -11.29
CA SER A 4 22.40 -17.64 -10.85
C SER A 4 23.04 -16.51 -11.70
N ASN A 5 22.21 -15.70 -12.38
CA ASN A 5 22.65 -14.54 -13.17
C ASN A 5 23.06 -13.34 -12.28
N CYS A 6 22.92 -13.46 -10.95
CA CYS A 6 23.46 -12.48 -10.04
C CYS A 6 24.96 -12.73 -9.86
N TRP A 7 25.77 -11.88 -10.46
CA TRP A 7 27.23 -11.82 -10.33
C TRP A 7 27.78 -12.01 -8.91
N LYS A 8 27.12 -11.47 -7.87
CA LYS A 8 27.49 -11.70 -6.47
C LYS A 8 27.20 -13.13 -6.02
N MET A 9 26.06 -13.70 -6.43
CA MET A 9 25.72 -15.09 -6.13
C MET A 9 26.64 -16.06 -6.86
N LYS A 10 27.07 -15.72 -8.08
CA LYS A 10 28.07 -16.49 -8.82
C LYS A 10 29.42 -16.54 -8.11
N ALA A 11 29.88 -15.42 -7.56
CA ALA A 11 31.10 -15.39 -6.74
C ALA A 11 30.97 -16.17 -5.42
N ILE A 12 29.76 -16.23 -4.84
CA ILE A 12 29.46 -17.10 -3.69
C ILE A 12 29.55 -18.57 -4.08
N GLU A 13 28.94 -18.97 -5.20
CA GLU A 13 28.98 -20.34 -5.72
C GLU A 13 30.41 -20.78 -6.08
N ASP A 14 31.20 -19.87 -6.66
CA ASP A 14 32.58 -20.11 -7.07
C ASP A 14 33.59 -19.99 -5.91
N GLY A 15 33.14 -19.65 -4.69
CA GLY A 15 33.99 -19.49 -3.50
C GLY A 15 34.97 -18.31 -3.57
N THR A 16 34.72 -17.34 -4.47
CA THR A 16 35.58 -16.18 -4.78
C THR A 16 35.00 -14.86 -4.27
N ILE A 17 34.10 -14.90 -3.28
CA ILE A 17 33.42 -13.70 -2.76
C ILE A 17 34.40 -12.67 -2.17
N ASP A 18 35.52 -13.13 -1.59
CA ASP A 18 36.52 -12.24 -0.99
C ASP A 18 37.31 -11.42 -2.03
N GLU A 19 37.34 -11.88 -3.28
CA GLU A 19 37.99 -11.20 -4.42
C GLU A 19 36.99 -10.43 -5.29
N PHE A 20 35.70 -10.50 -4.96
CA PHE A 20 34.64 -9.97 -5.78
C PHE A 20 34.48 -8.46 -5.56
N ASP A 21 34.88 -7.69 -6.57
CA ASP A 21 34.70 -6.25 -6.61
C ASP A 21 33.80 -5.81 -7.77
N HIS A 22 33.02 -4.77 -7.51
CA HIS A 22 32.20 -4.10 -8.50
C HIS A 22 33.09 -3.28 -9.43
N LYS A 23 33.48 -3.86 -10.57
CA LYS A 23 34.38 -3.21 -11.56
C LYS A 23 34.01 -1.76 -11.90
N ASN A 24 32.72 -1.43 -11.85
CA ASN A 24 32.20 -0.06 -11.88
C ASN A 24 31.17 0.10 -10.75
N PRO A 25 31.47 0.84 -9.66
CA PRO A 25 30.46 1.20 -8.69
C PRO A 25 29.37 2.00 -9.41
N PRO A 26 28.10 1.57 -9.36
CA PRO A 26 27.02 2.25 -10.08
C PRO A 26 26.68 3.64 -9.50
N LEU A 27 27.21 3.97 -8.31
CA LEU A 27 26.93 5.20 -7.58
C LEU A 27 28.24 5.90 -7.20
N ASN A 28 28.27 7.23 -7.35
CA ASN A 28 29.34 8.09 -6.86
C ASN A 28 29.31 8.18 -5.32
N ASP A 29 30.47 8.30 -4.68
CA ASP A 29 30.61 8.45 -3.22
C ASP A 29 29.69 9.52 -2.60
N LYS A 30 29.55 10.68 -3.26
CA LYS A 30 28.65 11.74 -2.78
C LYS A 30 27.18 11.33 -2.78
N VAL A 31 26.78 10.53 -3.77
CA VAL A 31 25.42 9.99 -3.86
C VAL A 31 25.23 8.89 -2.82
N LEU A 32 26.26 8.08 -2.60
CA LEU A 32 26.25 7.03 -1.59
C LEU A 32 26.13 7.61 -0.17
N GLU A 33 26.83 8.70 0.15
CA GLU A 33 26.71 9.40 1.43
C GLU A 33 25.28 9.88 1.72
N VAL A 34 24.54 10.28 0.69
CA VAL A 34 23.15 10.73 0.83
C VAL A 34 22.18 9.54 0.90
N ILE A 35 22.39 8.51 0.08
CA ILE A 35 21.46 7.38 -0.03
C ILE A 35 21.63 6.39 1.13
N LYS A 36 22.86 6.16 1.60
CA LYS A 36 23.15 5.18 2.66
C LYS A 36 22.29 5.36 3.92
N PRO A 37 22.18 6.56 4.54
CA PRO A 37 21.32 6.73 5.71
C PRO A 37 19.83 6.51 5.40
N ILE A 38 19.39 6.82 4.18
CA ILE A 38 18.00 6.54 3.75
C ILE A 38 17.78 5.04 3.63
N TYR A 39 18.71 4.32 2.99
CA TYR A 39 18.65 2.87 2.84
C TYR A 39 18.68 2.16 4.19
N GLU A 40 19.57 2.56 5.10
CA GLU A 40 19.64 2.02 6.47
C GLU A 40 18.36 2.30 7.25
N SER A 41 17.81 3.52 7.14
CA SER A 41 16.53 3.86 7.76
C SER A 41 15.36 3.05 7.19
N LEU A 42 15.35 2.76 5.89
CA LEU A 42 14.32 1.96 5.23
C LEU A 42 14.50 0.46 5.45
N SER A 43 15.71 0.04 5.84
CA SER A 43 16.06 -1.35 6.13
C SER A 43 16.08 -1.66 7.63
N ALA A 44 15.61 -0.73 8.47
CA ALA A 44 15.49 -0.94 9.91
C ALA A 44 14.52 -2.07 10.21
N ASP A 45 14.89 -3.00 11.10
CA ASP A 45 14.09 -4.17 11.46
C ASP A 45 12.66 -3.79 11.88
N SER A 46 12.51 -2.72 12.67
CA SER A 46 11.19 -2.22 13.08
C SER A 46 10.25 -1.83 11.91
N LEU A 47 10.80 -1.44 10.76
CA LEU A 47 10.04 -1.13 9.55
C LEU A 47 9.74 -2.40 8.76
N LEU A 48 10.72 -3.30 8.65
CA LEU A 48 10.59 -4.56 7.93
C LEU A 48 9.65 -5.55 8.63
N GLU A 49 9.65 -5.59 9.97
CA GLU A 49 8.72 -6.39 10.77
C GLU A 49 7.25 -6.02 10.48
N ARG A 50 6.97 -4.74 10.21
CA ARG A 50 5.64 -4.28 9.80
C ARG A 50 5.26 -4.79 8.40
N CYS A 51 6.23 -5.10 7.55
CA CYS A 51 6.00 -5.68 6.23
C CYS A 51 5.77 -7.20 6.27
N LEU A 52 6.24 -7.90 7.31
CA LEU A 52 6.07 -9.36 7.46
C LEU A 52 4.61 -9.78 7.62
N GLY A 53 3.78 -8.93 8.26
CA GLY A 53 2.37 -9.25 8.52
C GLY A 53 1.49 -9.31 7.26
N SER A 54 2.01 -8.95 6.07
CA SER A 54 1.20 -8.72 4.87
C SER A 54 -0.04 -7.85 5.17
N GLU A 55 0.09 -6.97 6.15
CA GLU A 55 -0.98 -6.06 6.52
C GLU A 55 -1.13 -5.08 5.36
N THR A 56 -2.34 -4.99 4.83
CA THR A 56 -2.70 -3.99 3.81
C THR A 56 -2.67 -2.60 4.46
N GLN A 57 -1.47 -2.06 4.63
CA GLN A 57 -1.28 -0.66 4.92
C GLN A 57 -1.58 0.11 3.65
N ASN A 58 -2.82 0.58 3.52
CA ASN A 58 -2.95 2.00 3.21
C ASN A 58 -4.30 2.56 3.71
N HIS A 59 -4.38 2.85 5.02
CA HIS A 59 -5.48 3.64 5.58
C HIS A 59 -5.65 4.98 4.82
N ASN A 60 -4.56 5.55 4.32
CA ASN A 60 -4.61 6.78 3.53
C ASN A 60 -5.24 6.55 2.15
N GLU A 61 -5.06 5.39 1.50
CA GLU A 61 -5.80 5.06 0.28
C GLU A 61 -7.28 4.87 0.57
N SER A 62 -7.64 4.22 1.67
CA SER A 62 -9.04 4.05 2.05
C SER A 62 -9.71 5.41 2.30
N LEU A 63 -9.05 6.31 3.04
CA LEU A 63 -9.53 7.66 3.28
C LEU A 63 -9.60 8.47 1.98
N ASN A 64 -8.54 8.45 1.16
CA ASN A 64 -8.51 9.14 -0.12
C ASN A 64 -9.61 8.64 -1.06
N SER A 65 -9.84 7.33 -1.12
CA SER A 65 -10.94 6.73 -1.89
C SER A 65 -12.29 7.31 -1.46
N LEU A 66 -12.51 7.45 -0.15
CA LEU A 66 -13.73 8.04 0.40
C LEU A 66 -13.86 9.55 0.10
N ILE A 67 -12.77 10.31 0.14
CA ILE A 67 -12.76 11.72 -0.30
C ILE A 67 -13.19 11.80 -1.77
N TRP A 68 -12.65 10.93 -2.62
CA TRP A 68 -12.95 10.91 -4.05
C TRP A 68 -14.37 10.42 -4.40
N THR A 69 -15.07 9.73 -3.49
CA THR A 69 -16.51 9.48 -3.67
C THR A 69 -17.34 10.75 -3.49
N PHE A 70 -16.90 11.71 -2.67
CA PHE A 70 -17.59 12.99 -2.49
C PHE A 70 -17.14 14.05 -3.51
N ALA A 71 -15.86 14.05 -3.87
CA ALA A 71 -15.27 14.95 -4.86
C ALA A 71 -14.53 14.15 -5.94
N PRO A 72 -15.23 13.65 -6.97
CA PRO A 72 -14.59 12.79 -7.97
C PRO A 72 -13.47 13.52 -8.71
N LYS A 73 -12.31 12.86 -8.87
CA LYS A 73 -11.11 13.44 -9.50
C LYS A 73 -11.32 13.96 -10.92
N HIS A 74 -12.28 13.38 -11.64
CA HIS A 74 -12.60 13.74 -13.02
C HIS A 74 -13.53 14.96 -13.12
N ILE A 75 -14.01 15.47 -11.99
CA ILE A 75 -14.87 16.65 -11.91
C ILE A 75 -14.06 17.76 -11.24
N HIS A 76 -14.04 18.94 -11.87
CA HIS A 76 -13.42 20.10 -11.26
C HIS A 76 -14.23 20.54 -10.02
N ALA A 77 -13.56 20.59 -8.87
CA ALA A 77 -14.14 21.04 -7.60
C ALA A 77 -13.29 22.16 -7.01
N GLY A 78 -13.94 23.20 -6.51
CA GLY A 78 -13.25 24.30 -5.83
C GLY A 78 -12.67 23.89 -4.48
N PRO A 79 -11.72 24.67 -3.91
CA PRO A 79 -11.06 24.34 -2.65
C PRO A 79 -12.04 24.06 -1.50
N LYS A 80 -13.10 24.89 -1.37
CA LYS A 80 -14.14 24.71 -0.35
C LYS A 80 -14.91 23.41 -0.50
N THR A 81 -15.14 22.94 -1.73
CA THR A 81 -15.83 21.68 -1.99
C THR A 81 -14.95 20.50 -1.56
N ILE A 82 -13.65 20.54 -1.87
CA ILE A 82 -12.69 19.52 -1.43
C ILE A 82 -12.59 19.50 0.10
N GLU A 83 -12.55 20.66 0.74
CA GLU A 83 -12.51 20.79 2.20
C GLU A 83 -13.74 20.15 2.85
N ILE A 84 -14.94 20.48 2.38
CA ILE A 84 -16.19 19.89 2.88
C ILE A 84 -16.21 18.37 2.64
N ALA A 85 -15.85 17.91 1.44
CA ALA A 85 -15.75 16.49 1.13
C ALA A 85 -14.78 15.76 2.07
N THR A 86 -13.67 16.42 2.43
CA THR A 86 -12.69 15.88 3.36
C THR A 86 -13.27 15.76 4.78
N PHE A 87 -13.99 16.77 5.27
CA PHE A 87 -14.66 16.68 6.58
C PHE A 87 -15.70 15.55 6.63
N PHE A 88 -16.50 15.38 5.57
CA PHE A 88 -17.45 14.26 5.47
C PHE A 88 -16.73 12.90 5.46
N ALA A 89 -15.68 12.77 4.65
CA ALA A 89 -14.90 11.53 4.56
C ALA A 89 -14.25 11.17 5.90
N VAL A 90 -13.62 12.13 6.58
CA VAL A 90 -12.99 11.90 7.89
C VAL A 90 -14.03 11.50 8.94
N SER A 91 -15.19 12.16 8.95
CA SER A 91 -16.28 11.82 9.89
C SER A 91 -16.77 10.38 9.68
N ILE A 92 -16.99 10.00 8.42
CA ILE A 92 -17.45 8.64 8.07
C ILE A 92 -16.38 7.59 8.33
N PHE A 93 -15.11 7.91 8.07
CA PHE A 93 -14.01 6.99 8.29
C PHE A 93 -13.81 6.67 9.77
N ASN A 94 -13.97 7.66 10.65
CA ASN A 94 -13.72 7.50 12.09
C ASN A 94 -14.95 7.06 12.89
N GLU A 95 -16.13 7.60 12.57
CA GLU A 95 -17.34 7.50 13.40
C GLU A 95 -18.56 6.96 12.64
N GLY A 96 -18.44 6.69 11.33
CA GLY A 96 -19.55 6.21 10.50
C GLY A 96 -20.52 7.30 10.04
N PHE A 97 -21.76 6.92 9.74
CA PHE A 97 -22.77 7.78 9.15
C PHE A 97 -23.59 8.58 10.18
N ILE A 98 -23.57 8.20 11.47
CA ILE A 98 -24.27 8.95 12.53
C ILE A 98 -23.86 10.44 12.62
N PRO A 99 -22.56 10.81 12.58
CA PRO A 99 -22.15 12.22 12.55
C PRO A 99 -22.74 13.01 11.39
N ILE A 100 -22.99 12.37 10.25
CA ILE A 100 -23.58 13.03 9.07
C ILE A 100 -25.00 13.47 9.36
N LEU A 101 -25.77 12.64 10.07
CA LEU A 101 -27.12 13.01 10.50
C LEU A 101 -27.09 14.20 11.46
N LYS A 102 -26.10 14.28 12.36
CA LYS A 102 -25.91 15.45 13.25
C LYS A 102 -25.57 16.72 12.46
N ILE A 103 -24.70 16.62 11.45
CA ILE A 103 -24.36 17.76 10.58
C ILE A 103 -25.62 18.27 9.86
N LEU A 104 -26.42 17.37 9.30
CA LEU A 104 -27.67 17.72 8.62
C LEU A 104 -28.67 18.39 9.58
N ASP A 105 -28.82 17.88 10.80
CA ASP A 105 -29.67 18.47 11.84
C ASP A 105 -29.22 19.90 12.21
N VAL A 106 -27.91 20.12 12.37
CA VAL A 106 -27.34 21.48 12.60
C VAL A 106 -27.59 22.42 11.43
N MET A 107 -27.65 21.89 10.20
CA MET A 107 -28.03 22.66 9.00
C MET A 107 -29.54 22.92 8.90
N GLY A 108 -30.34 22.47 9.87
CA GLY A 108 -31.79 22.65 9.91
C GLY A 108 -32.57 21.62 9.10
N ILE A 109 -31.96 20.49 8.75
CA ILE A 109 -32.63 19.40 8.02
C ILE A 109 -33.24 18.43 9.03
N THR A 110 -34.56 18.30 9.00
CA THR A 110 -35.28 17.35 9.85
C THR A 110 -34.91 15.91 9.51
N ILE A 111 -34.34 15.18 10.47
CA ILE A 111 -33.95 13.78 10.30
C ILE A 111 -35.15 12.87 10.57
N GLY A 112 -35.59 12.15 9.53
CA GLY A 112 -36.63 11.14 9.65
C GLY A 112 -36.14 9.82 10.28
N PRO A 113 -37.06 8.99 10.82
CA PRO A 113 -36.71 7.70 11.41
C PRO A 113 -36.01 6.76 10.42
N GLU A 114 -36.39 6.81 9.13
CA GLU A 114 -35.75 6.02 8.08
C GLU A 114 -34.29 6.41 7.82
N ALA A 115 -33.96 7.71 7.93
CA ALA A 115 -32.59 8.18 7.78
C ALA A 115 -31.68 7.69 8.91
N ASN A 116 -32.19 7.71 10.15
CA ASN A 116 -31.52 7.11 11.30
C ASN A 116 -31.32 5.60 11.12
N ALA A 117 -32.38 4.87 10.73
CA ALA A 117 -32.30 3.44 10.49
C ALA A 117 -31.35 3.08 9.33
N PHE A 118 -31.29 3.91 8.30
CA PHE A 118 -30.32 3.75 7.21
C PHE A 118 -28.88 3.91 7.71
N ALA A 119 -28.57 4.98 8.45
CA ALA A 119 -27.24 5.21 8.98
C ALA A 119 -26.78 4.08 9.91
N ALA A 120 -27.66 3.66 10.83
CA ALA A 120 -27.37 2.55 11.75
C ALA A 120 -27.04 1.25 11.00
N ARG A 121 -27.85 0.85 10.02
CA ARG A 121 -27.58 -0.33 9.18
C ARG A 121 -26.28 -0.21 8.40
N ARG A 122 -25.95 1.01 7.95
CA ARG A 122 -24.71 1.24 7.19
C ARG A 122 -23.48 1.10 8.07
N ASP A 123 -23.54 1.61 9.29
CA ASP A 123 -22.45 1.52 10.25
C ASP A 123 -22.25 0.08 10.72
N GLU A 124 -23.33 -0.64 10.99
CA GLU A 124 -23.28 -2.08 11.31
C GLU A 124 -22.60 -2.90 10.20
N ALA A 125 -22.98 -2.68 8.94
CA ALA A 125 -22.36 -3.36 7.80
C ALA A 125 -20.88 -2.96 7.59
N LEU A 126 -20.47 -1.76 8.00
CA LEU A 126 -19.06 -1.35 7.99
C LEU A 126 -18.26 -2.08 9.07
N ILE A 127 -18.81 -2.18 10.29
CA ILE A 127 -18.21 -2.91 11.40
C ILE A 127 -18.05 -4.38 11.04
N GLU A 128 -19.11 -5.04 10.58
CA GLU A 128 -19.07 -6.46 10.17
C GLU A 128 -17.99 -6.71 9.11
N ARG A 129 -17.90 -5.82 8.10
CA ARG A 129 -16.87 -5.91 7.07
C ARG A 129 -15.46 -5.70 7.62
N SER A 130 -15.30 -4.80 8.60
CA SER A 130 -14.03 -4.55 9.26
C SER A 130 -13.57 -5.77 10.07
N GLU A 131 -14.48 -6.36 10.85
CA GLU A 131 -14.25 -7.58 11.62
C GLU A 131 -13.91 -8.76 10.70
N LEU A 132 -14.66 -8.95 9.61
CA LEU A 132 -14.37 -9.98 8.62
C LEU A 132 -12.98 -9.81 8.00
N ARG A 133 -12.58 -8.58 7.66
CA ARG A 133 -11.25 -8.30 7.08
C ARG A 133 -10.10 -8.46 8.09
N THR A 134 -10.41 -8.24 9.37
CA THR A 134 -9.47 -8.39 10.48
C THR A 134 -9.39 -9.84 10.96
N SER A 135 -10.38 -10.68 10.62
CA SER A 135 -10.37 -12.11 10.95
C SER A 135 -9.12 -12.81 10.42
N GLU A 136 -8.60 -13.75 11.21
CA GLU A 136 -7.40 -14.52 10.90
C GLU A 136 -7.56 -15.28 9.58
N ALA A 137 -8.73 -15.89 9.33
CA ALA A 137 -9.02 -16.58 8.07
C ALA A 137 -8.93 -15.65 6.84
N SER A 138 -9.35 -14.39 6.96
CA SER A 138 -9.20 -13.41 5.88
C SER A 138 -7.75 -12.97 5.71
N LYS A 139 -7.00 -12.82 6.80
CA LYS A 139 -5.56 -12.50 6.77
C LYS A 139 -4.78 -13.63 6.11
N GLU A 140 -4.96 -14.88 6.56
CA GLU A 140 -4.32 -16.07 6.00
C GLU A 140 -4.63 -16.25 4.52
N GLY A 141 -5.90 -16.10 4.12
CA GLY A 141 -6.30 -16.17 2.72
C GLY A 141 -5.66 -15.08 1.85
N ARG A 142 -5.46 -13.87 2.38
CA ARG A 142 -4.74 -12.79 1.68
C ARG A 142 -3.24 -13.10 1.57
N THR A 143 -2.62 -13.50 2.66
CA THR A 143 -1.20 -13.87 2.72
C THR A 143 -0.90 -15.03 1.76
N ALA A 144 -1.74 -16.06 1.71
CA ALA A 144 -1.61 -17.18 0.78
C ALA A 144 -1.69 -16.75 -0.70
N ARG A 145 -2.65 -15.87 -1.06
CA ARG A 145 -2.76 -15.32 -2.43
C ARG A 145 -1.58 -14.44 -2.80
N LEU A 146 -1.05 -13.66 -1.85
CA LEU A 146 0.16 -12.88 -2.07
C LEU A 146 1.35 -13.79 -2.29
N HIS A 147 1.59 -14.78 -1.43
CA HIS A 147 2.67 -15.75 -1.60
C HIS A 147 2.57 -16.50 -2.93
N GLN A 148 1.36 -16.88 -3.36
CA GLN A 148 1.16 -17.50 -4.67
C GLN A 148 1.58 -16.55 -5.80
N ARG A 149 1.17 -15.27 -5.75
CA ARG A 149 1.55 -14.28 -6.76
C ARG A 149 3.04 -13.98 -6.75
N THR A 150 3.66 -13.88 -5.58
CA THR A 150 5.11 -13.69 -5.43
C THR A 150 5.85 -14.88 -6.01
N SER A 151 5.43 -16.11 -5.71
CA SER A 151 6.03 -17.32 -6.27
C SER A 151 5.83 -17.41 -7.79
N GLU A 152 4.67 -17.02 -8.32
CA GLU A 152 4.44 -16.90 -9.76
C GLU A 152 5.37 -15.85 -10.39
N ASN A 153 5.52 -14.67 -9.79
CA ASN A 153 6.44 -13.63 -10.25
C ASN A 153 7.90 -14.10 -10.21
N GLU A 154 8.35 -14.74 -9.14
CA GLU A 154 9.70 -15.33 -9.04
C GLU A 154 9.93 -16.35 -10.16
N ARG A 155 8.93 -17.19 -10.46
CA ARG A 155 9.00 -18.12 -11.60
C ARG A 155 9.08 -17.40 -12.94
N PHE A 156 8.34 -16.31 -13.15
CA PHE A 156 8.42 -15.50 -14.36
C PHE A 156 9.74 -14.72 -14.47
N GLU A 157 10.35 -14.30 -13.35
CA GLU A 157 11.67 -13.67 -13.32
C GLU A 157 12.78 -14.68 -13.67
N VAL A 158 12.67 -15.92 -13.18
CA VAL A 158 13.54 -17.03 -13.60
C VAL A 158 13.34 -17.36 -15.08
N GLU A 159 12.10 -17.40 -15.58
CA GLU A 159 11.77 -17.71 -16.98
C GLU A 159 12.15 -16.57 -17.96
N LYS A 160 12.09 -15.30 -17.53
CA LYS A 160 12.55 -14.12 -18.29
C LYS A 160 14.06 -13.86 -18.16
N GLY A 161 14.82 -14.78 -17.61
CA GLY A 161 16.27 -14.72 -17.62
C GLY A 161 16.81 -14.83 -19.03
N PHE A 162 16.81 -13.73 -19.81
CA PHE A 162 17.64 -13.44 -20.99
C PHE A 162 17.21 -12.15 -21.74
N LEU A 163 16.08 -11.47 -21.40
CA LEU A 163 15.45 -10.48 -22.32
C LEU A 163 15.29 -9.02 -21.82
N TYR A 164 15.94 -8.61 -20.73
CA TYR A 164 16.07 -7.19 -20.38
C TYR A 164 17.54 -6.79 -20.33
N GLU A 165 18.20 -6.80 -21.48
CA GLU A 165 19.29 -5.83 -21.69
C GLU A 165 18.62 -4.46 -21.80
N ALA A 166 18.89 -3.59 -20.83
CA ALA A 166 18.62 -2.17 -20.94
C ALA A 166 19.28 -1.69 -22.24
N GLY A 167 18.52 -0.98 -23.08
CA GLY A 167 18.96 -0.55 -24.40
C GLY A 167 20.37 0.03 -24.38
N ILE A 168 21.29 -0.69 -25.01
CA ILE A 168 22.53 -0.11 -25.50
C ILE A 168 22.09 0.69 -26.73
N ALA A 169 21.86 1.98 -26.53
CA ALA A 169 21.85 2.92 -27.63
C ALA A 169 23.31 3.12 -28.06
N ASP A 170 23.63 2.66 -29.28
CA ASP A 170 24.58 3.27 -30.20
C ASP A 170 23.94 3.26 -31.61
#